data_AF-A0A963RQ57-F1
#
_entry.id   AF-A0A963RQ57-F1
#
_cell.length_a   1.000
_cell.length_b   1.000
_cell.length_c   1.000
_cell.angle_alpha   90.00
_cell.angle_beta   90.00
_cell.angle_gamma   90.00
#
_symmetry.space_group_name_H-M   'P 1'
#
loop_
_entity.id
_entity.type
_entity.pdbx_description
1 polymer ?
#
loop_
_entity_poly.entity_id
_entity_poly.type
_entity_poly.pdbx_seq_one_letter_code
_entity_poly.pdbx_strand_id
1 'polypeptide(L)'
;GEGIQHVALITDDLFASVDKLRAAGVPLMSAPPATYYEMLATRLPAHGENVSELQTRGILLDGSTEGGEPRLLLQIFSECQLGPVFFEFIQRKGDDGFGEGNFKALFESMERDQLRRGVLKAE
;
A
#
# COMPACT_ATOMS: atom_id res chain seq x y z
N GLY A 1 -14.46 -9.74 -20.70
CA GLY A 1 -15.83 -9.62 -20.18
C GLY A 1 -15.77 -9.02 -18.79
N GLU A 2 -16.91 -8.59 -18.26
CA GLU A 2 -17.01 -8.04 -16.91
C GLU A 2 -16.88 -9.16 -15.85
N GLY A 3 -16.42 -8.82 -14.65
CA GLY A 3 -16.24 -9.75 -13.54
C GLY A 3 -15.61 -9.12 -12.30
N ILE A 4 -15.59 -9.87 -11.20
CA ILE A 4 -14.91 -9.46 -9.96
C ILE A 4 -13.41 -9.45 -10.21
N GLN A 5 -12.76 -8.30 -10.03
CA GLN A 5 -11.31 -8.18 -10.21
C GLN A 5 -10.55 -8.57 -8.94
N HIS A 6 -11.08 -8.21 -7.76
CA HIS A 6 -10.48 -8.59 -6.49
C HIS A 6 -11.51 -8.67 -5.37
N VAL A 7 -11.11 -9.34 -4.28
CA VAL A 7 -11.87 -9.43 -3.03
C VAL A 7 -10.99 -8.94 -1.89
N ALA A 8 -11.48 -7.99 -1.09
CA ALA A 8 -10.80 -7.47 0.08
C ALA A 8 -11.18 -8.24 1.35
N LEU A 9 -10.18 -8.57 2.16
CA LEU A 9 -10.28 -9.33 3.40
C LEU A 9 -9.77 -8.44 4.55
N ILE A 10 -10.66 -8.12 5.49
CA ILE A 10 -10.34 -7.26 6.63
C ILE A 10 -9.57 -8.00 7.72
N THR A 11 -8.64 -7.31 8.38
CA THR A 11 -7.90 -7.79 9.55
C THR A 11 -7.65 -6.66 10.55
N ASP A 12 -7.58 -7.01 11.83
CA ASP A 12 -7.23 -6.09 12.92
C ASP A 12 -5.71 -5.92 13.09
N ASP A 13 -4.89 -6.78 12.45
CA ASP A 13 -3.43 -6.72 12.46
C ASP A 13 -2.86 -7.18 11.11
N LEU A 14 -2.64 -6.21 10.23
CA LEU A 14 -2.14 -6.48 8.89
C LEU A 14 -0.67 -6.94 8.91
N PHE A 15 0.15 -6.46 9.84
CA PHE A 15 1.55 -6.84 9.93
C PHE A 15 1.69 -8.35 10.20
N ALA A 16 1.01 -8.83 11.24
CA ALA A 16 0.98 -10.25 11.56
C ALA A 16 0.30 -11.09 10.47
N SER A 17 -0.70 -10.53 9.79
CA SER A 17 -1.40 -11.21 8.69
C SER A 17 -0.46 -11.41 7.49
N VAL A 18 0.29 -10.39 7.10
CA VAL A 18 1.28 -10.47 6.02
C VAL A 18 2.36 -11.51 6.33
N ASP A 19 2.85 -11.55 7.57
CA ASP A 19 3.87 -12.52 7.98
C ASP A 19 3.34 -13.95 7.87
N LYS A 20 2.09 -14.20 8.30
CA LYS A 20 1.44 -15.51 8.17
C LYS A 20 1.17 -15.89 6.72
N LEU A 21 0.71 -14.96 5.89
CA LEU A 21 0.46 -15.18 4.46
C LEU A 21 1.74 -15.57 3.74
N ARG A 22 2.84 -14.85 3.99
CA ARG A 22 4.17 -15.17 3.44
C ARG A 22 4.66 -16.54 3.92
N ALA A 23 4.53 -16.85 5.21
CA ALA A 23 4.91 -18.15 5.75
C ALA A 23 4.08 -19.30 5.16
N ALA A 24 2.83 -19.05 4.79
CA ALA A 24 1.95 -19.99 4.11
C ALA A 24 2.19 -20.08 2.58
N GLY A 25 3.14 -19.30 2.04
CA GLY A 25 3.49 -19.32 0.62
C GLY A 25 2.51 -18.55 -0.29
N VAL A 26 1.69 -17.65 0.27
CA VAL A 26 0.80 -16.80 -0.53
C VAL A 26 1.65 -15.77 -1.30
N PRO A 27 1.54 -15.71 -2.65
CA PRO A 27 2.25 -14.71 -3.45
C PRO A 27 1.66 -13.32 -3.22
N LEU A 28 2.46 -12.41 -2.64
CA LEU A 28 2.09 -11.01 -2.43
C LEU A 28 2.84 -10.12 -3.42
N MET A 29 2.21 -9.02 -3.84
CA MET A 29 2.88 -8.03 -4.68
C MET A 29 4.16 -7.52 -4.01
N SER A 30 5.15 -7.21 -4.84
CA SER A 30 6.39 -6.61 -4.37
C SER A 30 6.15 -5.22 -3.78
N ALA A 31 6.95 -4.84 -2.79
CA ALA A 31 6.90 -3.51 -2.22
C ALA A 31 7.14 -2.43 -3.30
N PRO A 32 6.45 -1.27 -3.23
CA PRO A 32 6.77 -0.14 -4.07
C PRO A 32 8.20 0.37 -3.83
N PRO A 33 8.74 1.20 -4.73
CA PRO A 33 10.05 1.82 -4.56
C PRO A 33 10.16 2.57 -3.23
N ALA A 34 11.38 2.69 -2.69
CA ALA A 34 11.62 3.42 -1.43
C ALA A 34 11.07 4.85 -1.43
N THR A 35 11.00 5.50 -2.60
CA THR A 35 10.41 6.84 -2.78
C THR A 35 8.96 6.93 -2.33
N TYR A 36 8.18 5.85 -2.44
CA TYR A 36 6.81 5.82 -1.93
C TYR A 36 6.77 6.07 -0.42
N TYR A 37 7.61 5.35 0.32
CA TYR A 37 7.70 5.44 1.78
C TYR A 37 8.32 6.76 2.25
N GLU A 38 9.31 7.28 1.51
CA GLU A 38 9.90 8.61 1.74
C GLU A 38 8.83 9.72 1.64
N MET A 39 7.82 9.55 0.78
CA MET A 39 6.75 10.54 0.58
C MET A 39 5.65 10.51 1.66
N LEU A 40 5.59 9.46 2.50
CA LEU A 40 4.54 9.33 3.51
C LEU A 40 4.54 10.46 4.53
N ALA A 41 5.72 10.93 4.96
CA ALA A 41 5.83 12.02 5.93
C ALA A 41 5.22 13.34 5.41
N THR A 42 5.26 13.56 4.10
CA THR A 42 4.67 14.74 3.46
C THR A 42 3.17 14.55 3.20
N ARG A 43 2.77 13.35 2.75
CA ARG A 43 1.36 13.04 2.42
C ARG A 43 0.47 12.92 3.65
N LEU A 44 0.99 12.28 4.70
CA LEU A 44 0.28 11.95 5.93
C LEU A 44 1.15 12.37 7.12
N PRO A 45 1.33 13.69 7.35
CA PRO A 45 2.15 14.16 8.45
C PRO A 45 1.65 13.60 9.79
N ALA A 46 2.57 13.13 10.62
CA ALA A 46 2.27 12.52 11.92
C ALA A 46 1.34 11.29 11.88
N HIS A 47 1.38 10.48 10.81
CA HIS A 47 0.59 9.23 10.70
C HIS A 47 0.90 8.16 11.77
N GLY A 48 2.02 8.24 12.50
CA GLY A 48 2.31 7.37 13.65
C GLY A 48 2.73 5.92 13.33
N GLU A 49 2.47 5.40 12.13
CA GLU A 49 2.94 4.07 11.70
C GLU A 49 4.47 3.95 11.58
N ASN A 50 5.00 2.74 11.78
CA ASN A 50 6.41 2.44 11.55
C ASN A 50 6.68 2.23 10.05
N VAL A 51 7.24 3.25 9.40
CA VAL A 51 7.52 3.25 7.95
C VAL A 51 8.46 2.12 7.52
N SER A 52 9.44 1.75 8.36
CA SER A 52 10.35 0.65 8.04
C SER A 52 9.62 -0.68 7.97
N GLU A 53 8.71 -0.95 8.91
CA GLU A 53 7.92 -2.18 8.94
C GLU A 53 6.93 -2.25 7.77
N LEU A 54 6.34 -1.11 7.38
CA LEU A 54 5.52 -1.00 6.18
C LEU A 54 6.34 -1.36 4.94
N GLN A 55 7.53 -0.77 4.80
CA GLN A 55 8.42 -0.98 3.66
C GLN A 55 8.91 -2.43 3.55
N THR A 56 9.36 -3.03 4.64
CA THR A 56 9.78 -4.44 4.66
C THR A 56 8.67 -5.40 4.23
N ARG A 57 7.40 -5.04 4.49
CA ARG A 57 6.23 -5.85 4.13
C ARG A 57 5.58 -5.48 2.81
N GLY A 58 5.93 -4.34 2.22
CA GLY A 58 5.23 -3.85 1.03
C GLY A 58 3.82 -3.33 1.33
N ILE A 59 3.56 -2.93 2.58
CA ILE A 59 2.24 -2.42 3.00
C ILE A 59 2.13 -0.95 2.58
N LEU A 60 1.00 -0.64 1.94
CA LEU A 60 0.63 0.71 1.54
C LEU A 60 -0.12 1.39 2.68
N LEU A 61 0.04 2.71 2.77
CA LEU A 61 -0.61 3.56 3.76
C LEU A 61 -1.30 4.74 3.08
N ASP A 62 -2.61 4.84 3.33
CA ASP A 62 -3.43 5.98 2.92
C ASP A 62 -4.25 6.54 4.08
N GLY A 63 -4.98 7.60 3.78
CA GLY A 63 -6.02 8.15 4.64
C GLY A 63 -5.86 9.65 4.83
N SER A 64 -6.10 10.13 6.06
CA SER A 64 -6.01 11.54 6.40
C SER A 64 -5.50 11.72 7.82
N THR A 65 -4.60 12.70 8.00
CA THR A 65 -4.15 13.16 9.32
C THR A 65 -4.74 14.53 9.68
N GLU A 66 -5.72 15.01 8.90
CA GLU A 66 -6.45 16.25 9.18
C GLU A 66 -7.35 16.10 10.41
N GLY A 67 -7.48 17.17 11.20
CA GLY A 67 -8.34 17.17 12.40
C GLY A 67 -7.68 16.60 13.66
N GLY A 68 -6.38 16.27 13.62
CA GLY A 68 -5.57 15.90 14.79
C GLY A 68 -5.63 14.42 15.18
N GLU A 69 -6.61 13.67 14.69
CA GLU A 69 -6.73 12.23 14.87
C GLU A 69 -6.55 11.52 13.52
N PRO A 70 -5.42 10.82 13.30
CA PRO A 70 -5.17 10.08 12.07
C PRO A 70 -6.25 9.02 11.79
N ARG A 71 -6.85 9.10 10.60
CA ARG A 71 -7.70 8.05 10.02
C ARG A 71 -6.90 7.39 8.91
N LEU A 72 -6.52 6.14 9.11
CA LEU A 72 -5.56 5.47 8.24
C LEU A 72 -6.15 4.19 7.64
N LEU A 73 -5.66 3.88 6.45
CA LEU A 73 -5.97 2.68 5.71
C LEU A 73 -4.67 1.98 5.32
N LEU A 74 -4.48 0.76 5.81
CA LEU A 74 -3.34 -0.08 5.47
C LEU A 74 -3.79 -1.15 4.49
N GLN A 75 -3.06 -1.32 3.38
CA GLN A 75 -3.43 -2.24 2.31
C GLN A 75 -2.22 -3.01 1.78
N ILE A 76 -2.44 -4.24 1.35
CA ILE A 76 -1.50 -5.03 0.56
C ILE A 76 -2.27 -5.99 -0.34
N PHE A 77 -1.72 -6.28 -1.52
CA PHE A 77 -2.39 -7.08 -2.52
C PHE A 77 -1.62 -8.38 -2.80
N SER A 78 -2.34 -9.46 -3.09
CA SER A 78 -1.76 -10.67 -3.65
C SER A 78 -1.38 -10.46 -5.11
N GLU A 79 -0.50 -11.32 -5.65
CA GLU A 79 -0.46 -11.52 -7.09
C GLU A 79 -1.76 -12.16 -7.57
N CYS A 80 -1.99 -12.22 -8.89
CA CYS A 80 -3.14 -12.91 -9.45
C CYS A 80 -3.15 -14.40 -9.05
N GLN A 81 -4.23 -14.86 -8.43
CA GLN A 81 -4.35 -16.24 -7.91
C GLN A 81 -5.33 -17.09 -8.73
N LEU A 82 -6.37 -16.48 -9.29
CA LEU A 82 -7.43 -17.16 -10.04
C LEU A 82 -7.66 -16.46 -11.38
N GLY A 83 -6.83 -16.79 -12.38
CA GLY A 83 -6.83 -16.05 -13.64
C GLY A 83 -6.42 -14.59 -13.39
N PRO A 84 -7.22 -13.58 -13.78
CA PRO A 84 -6.92 -12.18 -13.50
C PRO A 84 -7.33 -11.72 -12.08
N VAL A 85 -7.92 -12.60 -11.26
CA VAL A 85 -8.42 -12.24 -9.92
C VAL A 85 -7.31 -12.27 -8.89
N PHE A 86 -7.22 -11.22 -8.08
CA PHE A 86 -6.31 -11.11 -6.94
C PHE A 86 -7.07 -10.80 -5.64
N PHE A 87 -6.38 -10.83 -4.50
CA PHE A 87 -6.94 -10.55 -3.19
C PHE A 87 -6.29 -9.32 -2.58
N GLU A 88 -7.07 -8.58 -1.80
CA GLU A 88 -6.58 -7.47 -0.99
C GLU A 88 -6.69 -7.86 0.48
N PHE A 89 -5.68 -7.52 1.27
CA PHE A 89 -5.72 -7.61 2.72
C PHE A 89 -5.65 -6.19 3.29
N ILE A 90 -6.65 -5.83 4.09
CA ILE A 90 -6.88 -4.45 4.50
C ILE A 90 -7.05 -4.34 6.02
N GLN A 91 -6.45 -3.32 6.61
CA GLN A 91 -6.70 -2.92 7.99
C GLN A 91 -7.15 -1.45 8.01
N ARG A 92 -8.30 -1.22 8.62
CA ARG A 92 -8.87 0.12 8.82
C ARG A 92 -8.52 0.61 10.21
N LYS A 93 -7.93 1.80 10.30
CA LYS A 93 -7.70 2.54 11.54
C LYS A 93 -8.46 3.86 11.46
N GLY A 94 -9.79 3.78 11.52
CA GLY A 94 -10.68 4.95 11.47
C GLY A 94 -10.98 5.51 10.07
N ASP A 95 -10.37 4.97 9.01
CA ASP A 95 -10.71 5.33 7.62
C ASP A 95 -11.66 4.30 7.00
N ASP A 96 -12.85 4.75 6.58
CA ASP A 96 -13.90 3.96 5.91
C ASP A 96 -13.87 4.09 4.37
N GLY A 97 -12.88 4.80 3.81
CA GLY A 97 -12.69 5.02 2.39
C GLY A 97 -12.05 3.84 1.63
N PHE A 98 -11.60 4.09 0.41
CA PHE A 98 -11.13 3.05 -0.53
C PHE A 98 -9.63 3.08 -0.83
N GLY A 99 -8.88 4.04 -0.30
CA GLY A 99 -7.44 4.15 -0.57
C GLY A 99 -7.11 4.74 -1.94
N GLU A 100 -7.89 5.71 -2.43
CA GLU A 100 -7.67 6.32 -3.76
C GLU A 100 -6.30 7.03 -3.85
N GLY A 101 -5.80 7.57 -2.73
CA GLY A 101 -4.48 8.20 -2.64
C GLY A 101 -3.33 7.21 -2.80
N ASN A 102 -3.51 5.95 -2.41
CA ASN A 102 -2.49 4.91 -2.56
C ASN A 102 -2.12 4.68 -4.02
N PHE A 103 -3.09 4.54 -4.91
CA PHE A 103 -2.82 4.33 -6.33
C PHE A 103 -2.09 5.51 -6.96
N LYS A 104 -2.54 6.73 -6.70
CA LYS A 104 -1.88 7.94 -7.22
C LYS A 104 -0.43 8.04 -6.74
N ALA A 105 -0.20 7.83 -5.45
CA ALA A 105 1.14 7.92 -4.89
C ALA A 105 2.08 6.79 -5.35
N LEU A 106 1.54 5.61 -5.63
CA LEU A 106 2.30 4.53 -6.27
C LEU A 106 2.83 5.00 -7.63
N PHE A 107 1.99 5.58 -8.49
CA PHE A 107 2.40 6.09 -9.80
C PHE A 107 3.44 7.22 -9.68
N GLU A 108 3.19 8.23 -8.83
CA GLU A 108 4.14 9.34 -8.60
C GLU A 108 5.50 8.84 -8.09
N SER A 109 5.49 7.84 -7.19
CA SER A 109 6.73 7.26 -6.65
C SER A 109 7.54 6.50 -7.70
N MET A 110 6.88 5.83 -8.65
CA MET A 110 7.51 5.12 -9.76
C MET A 110 8.14 6.09 -10.74
N GLU A 111 7.45 7.18 -11.09
CA GLU A 111 7.99 8.24 -11.95
C GLU A 111 9.23 8.90 -11.31
N ARG A 112 9.15 9.24 -10.02
CA ARG A 112 10.27 9.82 -9.26
C ARG A 112 11.48 8.89 -9.20
N ASP A 113 11.23 7.60 -9.03
CA ASP A 113 12.29 6.59 -9.02
C ASP A 113 12.92 6.42 -10.41
N GLN A 114 12.14 6.47 -11.49
CA GLN A 114 12.65 6.44 -12.87
C GLN A 114 13.50 7.68 -13.20
N LEU A 115 13.10 8.88 -12.73
CA LEU A 115 13.91 10.10 -12.81
C LEU A 115 15.24 9.96 -12.04
N ARG A 116 15.18 9.46 -10.81
CA ARG A 116 16.37 9.23 -9.95
C ARG A 116 17.35 8.23 -10.56
N ARG A 117 16.84 7.18 -11.23
CA ARG A 117 17.65 6.19 -11.96
C ARG A 117 18.13 6.70 -13.32
N GLY A 118 17.73 7.89 -13.74
CA GLY A 118 18.11 8.50 -15.02
C GLY A 118 17.45 7.85 -16.25
N VAL A 119 16.37 7.07 -16.05
CA VAL A 119 15.61 6.42 -17.13
C VAL A 119 14.65 7.43 -17.78
N LEU A 120 14.09 8.34 -16.99
CA LEU A 120 13.33 9.51 -17.47
C LEU A 120 14.22 10.77 -17.39
N LYS A 121 14.05 11.68 -18.35
CA LYS A 121 14.64 13.03 -18.28
C LYS A 121 13.54 14.00 -17.84
N ALA A 122 13.84 14.85 -16.85
CA ALA A 122 12.98 16.00 -16.57
C ALA A 122 13.06 16.98 -17.75
N GLU A 123 11.91 17.40 -18.28
CA GLU A 123 11.82 18.50 -19.25
C GLU A 123 12.03 19.86 -18.58
#